data_AF-A0A1F9NJT2-F1
#
_entry.id   AF-A0A1F9NJT2-F1
#
_cell.length_a   1.000
_cell.length_b   1.000
_cell.length_c   1.000
_cell.angle_alpha   90.00
_cell.angle_beta   90.00
_cell.angle_gamma   90.00
#
_symmetry.space_group_name_H-M   'P 1'
#
loop_
_entity.id
_entity.type
_entity.pdbx_description
1 polymer ?
#
loop_
_entity_poly.entity_id
_entity_poly.type
_entity_poly.pdbx_seq_one_letter_code
_entity_poly.pdbx_strand_id
1 'polypeptide(L)' 'MIVDCGACSAQNFVSAERLAVRRNPPRCWECGRPLPIDAGDAAAGREALRETVRIDPESNGGTDGQ' A
#
# COMPACT_ATOMS: atom_id res chain seq x y z
N MET A 1 -0.88 -1.87 11.41
CA MET A 1 -1.48 -0.52 11.43
C MET A 1 -2.47 -0.43 12.59
N ILE A 2 -2.68 0.76 13.15
CA ILE A 2 -3.74 1.01 14.13
C ILE A 2 -4.96 1.54 13.38
N VAL A 3 -6.14 0.98 13.68
CA VAL A 3 -7.43 1.39 13.13
C VAL A 3 -8.38 1.70 14.27
N ASP A 4 -8.98 2.88 14.23
CA ASP A 4 -10.02 3.27 15.17
C ASP A 4 -11.38 2.66 14.80
N CYS A 5 -12.09 2.17 15.79
CA CYS A 5 -13.45 1.69 15.59
C CYS A 5 -14.40 2.88 15.50
N GLY A 6 -15.03 3.09 14.33
CA GLY A 6 -16.03 4.14 14.16
C GLY A 6 -17.31 4.01 15.01
N ALA A 7 -17.47 2.92 15.77
CA ALA A 7 -18.65 2.69 16.62
C ALA A 7 -18.38 2.88 18.12
N CYS A 8 -17.20 2.50 18.61
CA CYS A 8 -16.87 2.58 20.04
C CYS A 8 -15.55 3.30 20.33
N SER A 9 -14.86 3.83 19.31
CA SER A 9 -13.59 4.56 19.43
C SER A 9 -12.45 3.76 20.06
N ALA A 10 -12.56 2.42 20.10
CA ALA A 10 -11.46 1.57 20.51
C ALA A 10 -10.40 1.52 19.40
N GLN A 11 -9.13 1.59 19.80
CA GLN A 11 -7.99 1.39 18.90
C GLN A 11 -7.74 -0.10 18.69
N ASN A 12 -7.61 -0.52 17.43
CA ASN A 12 -7.42 -1.92 17.05
C ASN A 12 -6.13 -2.07 16.25
N PHE A 13 -5.27 -2.99 16.68
CA PHE A 13 -4.09 -3.35 15.92
C PHE A 13 -4.44 -4.39 14.84
N VAL A 14 -4.17 -4.05 13.58
CA VAL A 14 -4.38 -4.94 12.44
C VAL A 14 -3.03 -5.17 11.73
N SER A 15 -2.59 -6.41 11.66
CA SER A 15 -1.35 -6.78 10.98
C SER A 15 -1.50 -6.68 9.45
N ALA A 16 -0.39 -6.40 8.77
CA ALA A 16 -0.35 -6.34 7.31
C ALA A 16 -0.73 -7.68 6.66
N GLU A 17 -0.35 -8.81 7.25
CA GLU A 17 -0.72 -10.15 6.81
C GLU A 17 -2.24 -10.36 6.81
N ARG A 18 -2.92 -9.89 7.87
CA ARG A 18 -4.38 -9.97 7.95
C ARG A 18 -5.06 -9.08 6.92
N LEU A 19 -4.40 -7.99 6.52
CA LEU A 19 -4.81 -7.11 5.42
C LEU A 19 -4.45 -7.66 4.04
N ALA A 20 -3.62 -8.69 3.92
CA ALA A 20 -3.29 -9.30 2.64
C ALA A 20 -4.29 -10.41 2.26
N VAL A 21 -4.83 -11.12 3.25
CA VAL A 21 -5.66 -12.33 3.04
C VAL A 21 -7.18 -12.03 3.03
N ARG A 22 -7.60 -10.74 2.96
CA ARG A 22 -8.95 -10.18 3.28
C ARG A 22 -10.17 -10.89 2.68
N ARG A 23 -10.50 -12.11 3.14
CA ARG A 23 -11.81 -12.77 2.91
C ARG A 23 -12.89 -12.28 3.87
N ASN A 24 -12.51 -11.75 5.02
CA ASN A 24 -13.42 -11.21 6.03
C ASN A 24 -12.77 -9.96 6.66
N PRO A 25 -13.48 -8.81 6.74
CA PRO A 25 -12.95 -7.64 7.42
C PRO A 25 -12.59 -7.95 8.88
N PRO A 26 -11.46 -7.42 9.40
CA PRO A 26 -11.15 -7.54 10.81
C PRO A 26 -12.23 -6.85 11.65
N ARG A 27 -12.47 -7.39 12.85
CA ARG A 27 -13.50 -6.92 13.77
C ARG A 27 -12.85 -6.23 14.95
N CYS A 28 -13.57 -5.27 15.52
CA CYS A 28 -13.16 -4.60 16.73
C CYS A 28 -13.09 -5.60 17.90
N TRP A 29 -12.00 -5.56 18.66
CA TRP A 29 -11.82 -6.44 19.83
C TRP A 29 -12.81 -6.09 20.95
N GLU A 30 -13.23 -4.83 21.05
CA GLU A 30 -14.14 -4.34 22.10
C GLU A 30 -15.62 -4.57 21.72
N CYS A 31 -16.08 -4.05 20.56
CA CYS A 31 -17.50 -4.10 20.21
C CYS A 31 -17.88 -5.14 19.15
N GLY A 32 -16.92 -5.87 18.57
CA GLY A 32 -17.15 -6.93 17.58
C GLY A 32 -17.60 -6.46 16.17
N ARG A 33 -17.82 -5.15 15.97
CA ARG A 33 -18.20 -4.58 14.67
C ARG A 33 -17.04 -4.63 13.67
N PRO A 34 -17.32 -4.78 12.36
CA PRO A 34 -16.27 -4.74 11.34
C PRO A 34 -15.58 -3.37 11.35
N LEU A 35 -14.25 -3.39 11.23
CA LEU A 35 -13.45 -2.17 11.17
C LEU A 35 -13.52 -1.54 9.77
N PRO A 36 -13.60 -0.20 9.68
CA PRO A 36 -13.62 0.52 8.41
C PRO A 36 -12.21 0.56 7.83
N ILE A 37 -11.83 -0.48 7.09
CA ILE A 37 -10.55 -0.53 6.40
C ILE A 37 -10.79 -0.53 4.90
N ASP A 38 -10.60 0.62 4.27
CA ASP A 38 -10.64 0.73 2.82
C ASP A 38 -9.61 -0.22 2.19
N ALA A 39 -10.05 -0.99 1.21
CA ALA A 39 -9.23 -1.92 0.45
C ALA A 39 -8.25 -1.21 -0.50
N GLY A 40 -8.31 0.12 -0.60
CA GLY A 40 -7.59 0.92 -1.61
C GLY A 40 -6.12 1.20 -1.34
N ASP A 41 -5.62 1.07 -0.09
CA ASP A 41 -4.28 1.57 0.25
C ASP A 41 -3.19 0.49 0.39
N ALA A 42 -3.54 -0.79 0.24
CA ALA A 42 -2.51 -1.86 0.20
C ALA A 42 -1.62 -1.81 -1.06
N ALA A 43 -1.92 -0.92 -2.01
CA ALA A 43 -1.08 -0.62 -3.16
C ALA A 43 -0.05 0.51 -2.90
N ALA A 44 -0.12 1.23 -1.77
CA ALA A 44 0.83 2.31 -1.45
C ALA A 44 2.20 1.79 -0.93
N GLY A 45 2.35 0.46 -0.80
CA GLY A 45 3.63 -0.18 -0.44
C GLY A 45 4.48 -0.65 -1.63
N ARG A 46 4.03 -0.45 -2.89
CA ARG A 46 4.82 -0.79 -4.10
C ARG A 46 5.38 0.41 -4.85
N GLU A 47 5.25 1.62 -4.29
CA GLU A 47 5.74 2.86 -4.89
C GLU A 47 7.05 3.36 -4.24
N ALA A 48 7.83 2.47 -3.61
CA ALA A 48 9.17 2.79 -3.09
C ALA A 48 10.30 2.03 -3.82
N LEU A 49 10.00 1.34 -4.93
CA LEU A 49 11.00 0.65 -5.75
C LEU A 49 10.81 0.95 -7.25
N ARG A 50 10.67 2.22 -7.60
CA ARG A 50 10.87 2.63 -9.00
C ARG A 50 11.44 4.03 -9.14
N GLU A 51 12.52 4.31 -8.42
CA GLU A 51 13.34 5.48 -8.78
C GLU A 51 14.81 5.23 -8.45
N THR A 52 15.46 4.41 -9.29
CA THR A 52 16.88 4.57 -9.67
C THR A 52 17.19 3.62 -10.85
N VAL A 53 16.40 3.72 -11.92
CA VAL A 53 16.92 3.39 -13.25
C VAL A 53 16.93 4.71 -14.01
N ARG A 54 18.02 5.47 -13.82
CA ARG A 54 18.50 6.38 -14.85
C ARG A 54 19.22 5.50 -15.86
N ILE A 55 18.45 4.88 -16.74
CA ILE A 55 18.99 4.56 -18.05
C ILE A 55 18.70 5.82 -18.84
N ASP A 56 19.72 6.67 -19.02
CA ASP A 56 19.71 7.69 -20.06
C ASP A 56 19.50 6.99 -21.40
N PRO A 57 18.34 7.13 -22.05
CA PRO A 57 18.24 6.74 -23.43
C PRO A 57 18.78 7.90 -24.27
N GLU A 58 19.51 7.57 -25.32
CA GLU A 58 19.84 8.48 -26.43
C GLU A 58 21.11 9.35 -26.27
N SER A 59 22.26 8.72 -26.47
CA SER A 59 23.25 9.31 -27.38
C SER A 59 23.59 8.28 -28.44
N ASN A 60 22.78 8.24 -29.49
CA ASN A 60 23.17 7.60 -30.72
C ASN A 60 22.78 8.49 -31.90
N GLY A 61 23.77 8.85 -32.73
CA GLY A 61 23.55 9.03 -34.16
C GLY A 61 23.89 10.40 -34.76
N GLY A 62 25.05 10.45 -35.42
CA GLY A 62 25.25 11.21 -36.66
C GLY A 62 26.60 11.91 -36.73
N THR A 63 27.40 11.87 -37.79
CA THR A 63 27.42 11.17 -39.10
C THR A 63 28.84 11.38 -39.68
N ASP A 64 29.24 10.52 -40.61
CA ASP A 64 30.41 10.59 -41.50
C ASP A 64 30.94 11.97 -41.94
N GLY A 65 32.27 12.05 -42.10
CA GLY A 65 32.91 12.53 -43.35
C GLY A 65 33.41 13.98 -43.42
N GLN A 66 34.71 14.19 -43.17
CA GLN A 66 35.70 14.72 -44.13
C GLN A 66 37.11 14.73 -43.54
#